data_AF-A0A9E3HC06-F1
#
_entry.id   AF-A0A9E3HC06-F1
#
_cell.length_a   1.000
_cell.length_b   1.000
_cell.length_c   1.000
_cell.angle_alpha   90.00
_cell.angle_beta   90.00
_cell.angle_gamma   90.00
#
_symmetry.space_group_name_H-M   'P 1'
#
loop_
_entity.id
_entity.type
_entity.pdbx_description
1 polymer ?
#
loop_
_entity_poly.entity_id
_entity_poly.type
_entity_poly.pdbx_seq_one_letter_code
_entity_poly.pdbx_strand_id
1 'polypeptide(L)' 'MTNTTNKSSIWQKTIEVPQQVFRYIYGGFVRIFTPRDDNYPETGVQPFEGEIDKERH' A
#
# COMPACT_ATOMS: atom_id res chain seq x y z
N MET A 1 -15.45 11.74 43.25
CA MET A 1 -16.04 10.73 42.33
C MET A 1 -14.95 10.21 41.41
N THR A 2 -14.50 8.98 41.62
CA THR A 2 -13.68 8.24 40.66
C THR A 2 -14.42 6.95 40.42
N ASN A 3 -14.77 6.59 39.17
CA ASN A 3 -15.00 5.21 38.69
C ASN A 3 -15.68 5.23 37.31
N THR A 4 -14.92 5.35 36.21
CA THR A 4 -15.23 4.71 34.90
C THR A 4 -14.04 4.89 33.93
N THR A 5 -13.01 4.03 33.99
CA THR A 5 -11.84 4.17 33.06
C THR A 5 -11.37 2.88 32.41
N ASN A 6 -11.85 1.68 32.79
CA ASN A 6 -11.18 0.45 32.32
C ASN A 6 -11.82 -0.21 31.07
N LYS A 7 -13.15 -0.13 30.86
CA LYS A 7 -13.81 -0.84 29.74
C LYS A 7 -13.57 -0.20 28.36
N SER A 8 -13.49 1.14 28.23
CA SER A 8 -13.34 1.75 26.89
C SER A 8 -11.98 1.46 26.26
N SER A 9 -10.90 1.43 27.05
CA SER A 9 -9.53 1.15 26.58
C SER A 9 -9.37 -0.23 25.91
N ILE A 10 -9.99 -1.26 26.48
CA ILE A 10 -9.89 -2.64 25.96
C ILE A 10 -10.74 -2.80 24.69
N TRP A 11 -11.93 -2.20 24.63
CA TRP A 11 -12.80 -2.24 23.45
C TRP A 11 -12.27 -1.44 22.26
N GLN A 12 -11.53 -0.35 22.48
CA GLN A 12 -10.86 0.38 21.39
C GLN A 12 -9.78 -0.49 20.74
N LYS A 13 -8.93 -1.14 21.56
CA LYS A 13 -7.85 -2.02 21.06
C LYS A 13 -8.36 -3.23 20.28
N THR A 14 -9.56 -3.73 20.58
CA THR A 14 -10.16 -4.86 19.83
C THR A 14 -10.62 -4.48 18.43
N ILE A 15 -10.96 -3.20 18.18
CA ILE A 15 -11.46 -2.73 16.88
C ILE A 15 -10.31 -2.23 16.00
N GLU A 16 -9.25 -1.69 16.60
CA GLU A 16 -8.10 -1.12 15.88
C GLU A 16 -7.26 -2.17 15.12
N VAL A 17 -7.03 -3.34 15.72
CA VAL A 17 -6.18 -4.39 15.12
C VAL A 17 -6.76 -4.93 13.81
N PRO A 18 -8.04 -5.34 13.72
CA PRO A 18 -8.65 -5.76 12.46
C PRO A 18 -8.61 -4.67 11.38
N GLN A 19 -8.74 -3.40 11.78
CA GLN A 19 -8.79 -2.28 10.84
C GLN A 19 -7.44 -2.04 10.16
N GLN A 20 -6.33 -2.19 10.89
CA GLN A 20 -4.99 -2.08 10.32
C GLN A 20 -4.67 -3.23 9.35
N VAL A 21 -5.04 -4.47 9.72
CA VAL A 21 -4.86 -5.65 8.87
C VAL A 21 -5.67 -5.51 7.58
N PHE A 22 -6.94 -5.09 7.68
CA PHE A 22 -7.79 -4.89 6.51
C PHE A 22 -7.21 -3.83 5.56
N ARG A 23 -6.71 -2.69 6.09
CA ARG A 23 -6.07 -1.65 5.26
C ARG A 23 -4.86 -2.18 4.50
N TYR A 24 -4.02 -3.00 5.14
CA TYR A 24 -2.84 -3.58 4.50
C TYR A 24 -3.22 -4.55 3.37
N ILE A 25 -4.14 -5.49 3.65
CA ILE A 25 -4.61 -6.47 2.66
C ILE A 25 -5.32 -5.77 1.49
N TYR A 26 -6.22 -4.84 1.80
CA TYR A 26 -6.99 -4.10 0.80
C TYR A 26 -6.08 -3.21 -0.07
N GLY A 27 -5.06 -2.57 0.51
CA GLY A 27 -4.08 -1.79 -0.25
C GLY A 27 -3.31 -2.65 -1.26
N GLY A 28 -2.91 -3.87 -0.87
CA GLY A 28 -2.29 -4.82 -1.79
C GLY A 28 -3.25 -5.30 -2.90
N PHE A 29 -4.49 -5.59 -2.54
CA PHE A 29 -5.52 -6.00 -3.51
C PHE A 29 -5.78 -4.91 -4.56
N VAL A 30 -5.99 -3.66 -4.14
CA VAL A 30 -6.14 -2.51 -5.03
C VAL A 30 -4.91 -2.37 -5.92
N ARG A 31 -3.70 -2.46 -5.37
CA ARG A 31 -2.48 -2.36 -6.18
C ARG A 31 -2.37 -3.42 -7.29
N ILE A 32 -2.82 -4.65 -7.05
CA ILE A 32 -2.72 -5.75 -8.01
C ILE A 32 -3.86 -5.72 -9.03
N PHE A 33 -5.08 -5.41 -8.57
CA PHE A 33 -6.30 -5.59 -9.35
C PHE A 33 -6.94 -4.28 -9.85
N THR A 34 -6.46 -3.11 -9.43
CA THR A 34 -6.91 -1.84 -10.00
C THR A 34 -6.42 -1.72 -11.43
N PRO A 35 -7.27 -1.25 -12.36
CA PRO A 35 -6.84 -0.89 -13.71
C PRO A 35 -5.63 0.05 -13.62
N ARG A 36 -4.48 -0.42 -14.11
CA ARG A 36 -3.30 0.43 -14.24
C ARG A 36 -3.40 1.11 -15.59
N ASP A 37 -3.35 2.44 -15.59
CA ASP A 37 -3.07 3.17 -16.80
C ASP A 37 -1.62 2.84 -17.19
N ASP A 38 -1.47 1.90 -18.11
CA ASP A 38 -0.16 1.56 -18.64
C ASP A 38 0.21 2.69 -19.59
N ASN A 39 1.01 3.64 -19.11
CA ASN A 39 1.63 4.68 -19.93
C ASN A 39 2.69 4.06 -20.83
N TYR A 40 2.28 3.07 -21.64
CA TYR A 40 3.11 2.58 -22.72
C TYR A 40 3.24 3.74 -23.71
N PRO A 41 4.48 4.15 -24.06
CA PRO A 41 4.66 5.26 -24.97
C PRO A 41 3.97 4.97 -26.31
N GLU A 42 3.29 5.99 -26.87
CA GLU A 42 2.62 5.87 -28.18
C GLU A 42 3.59 5.50 -29.32
N THR A 43 4.89 5.76 -29.09
CA THR A 43 5.98 5.29 -29.93
C THR A 43 6.36 3.87 -29.50
N GLY A 44 6.11 2.87 -30.35
CA GLY A 44 6.43 1.45 -30.11
C GLY A 44 7.93 1.11 -30.03
N VAL A 45 8.78 2.05 -29.67
CA VAL A 45 10.16 1.79 -29.24
C VAL A 45 10.08 1.33 -27.79
N GLN A 46 10.50 0.08 -27.55
CA GLN A 46 10.73 -0.43 -26.19
C GLN A 46 11.56 0.59 -25.41
N PRO A 47 11.16 0.99 -24.19
CA PRO A 47 12.01 1.76 -23.31
C PRO A 47 13.20 0.88 -22.92
N PHE A 48 14.34 1.16 -23.56
CA PHE A 48 15.68 0.61 -23.37
C PHE A 48 15.74 -0.82 -22.78
N GLU A 49 15.97 -1.82 -23.62
CA GLU A 49 16.61 -3.07 -23.17
C GLU A 49 17.96 -2.71 -22.53
N GLY A 50 17.95 -2.38 -21.23
CA GLY A 50 19.13 -1.98 -20.48
C GLY A 50 19.83 -0.74 -21.05
N GLU A 51 19.59 0.43 -20.46
CA GLU A 51 20.68 1.40 -20.43
C GLU A 51 21.84 0.73 -19.70
N ILE A 52 22.84 0.26 -20.45
CA ILE A 52 24.13 -0.11 -19.86
C ILE A 52 24.64 1.19 -19.24
N ASP A 53 24.79 1.19 -17.91
CA ASP A 53 25.31 2.32 -17.14
C ASP A 53 26.62 2.80 -17.79
N LYS A 54 26.55 3.93 -18.49
CA LYS A 54 27.74 4.57 -19.05
C LYS A 54 28.40 5.35 -17.92
N GLU A 55 29.23 4.60 -17.21
CA GLU A 55 30.29 5.03 -16.30
C GLU A 55 29.86 5.51 -14.91
N ARG A 56 30.26 4.73 -13.89
CA ARG A 56 30.86 5.34 -12.70
C ARG A 56 32.04 4.53 -12.14
N HIS A 57 33.20 4.77 -12.79
CA HIS A 57 34.60 4.54 -12.37
C HIS A 57 35.08 3.12 -12.06
#